data_AF-A0A2N0RHY2-F1
#
_entry.id   AF-A0A2N0RHY2-F1
#
_cell.length_a   1.000
_cell.length_b   1.000
_cell.length_c   1.000
_cell.angle_alpha   90.00
_cell.angle_beta   90.00
_cell.angle_gamma   90.00
#
_symmetry.space_group_name_H-M   'P 1'
#
loop_
_entity.id
_entity.type
_entity.pdbx_description
1 polymer ?
#
loop_
_entity_poly.entity_id
_entity_poly.type
_entity_poly.pdbx_seq_one_letter_code
_entity_poly.pdbx_strand_id
1 'polypeptide(L)'
;MVKISSDQNTFLVKKKSDDLFVSFYDDKPLRLDEEIVRKLNDMVNFLMKSLLSENIILEQGFHICNVITGECTCWEYIWNSSLRDKCRHCQ
;
A
#
# COMPACT_ATOMS: atom_id res chain seq x y z
N MET A 1 -13.46 -1.47 -2.48
CA MET A 1 -14.16 -2.19 -1.39
C MET A 1 -13.19 -2.31 -0.22
N VAL A 2 -13.62 -1.92 0.97
CA VAL A 2 -12.80 -1.91 2.20
C VAL A 2 -13.39 -2.92 3.18
N LYS A 3 -12.56 -3.80 3.74
CA LYS A 3 -12.93 -4.72 4.82
C LYS A 3 -12.19 -4.32 6.09
N ILE A 4 -12.86 -4.38 7.23
CA ILE A 4 -12.23 -4.17 8.54
C ILE A 4 -11.49 -5.47 8.91
N SER A 5 -10.23 -5.36 9.33
CA SER A 5 -9.46 -6.51 9.81
C SER A 5 -9.89 -6.92 11.24
N SER A 6 -9.40 -8.06 11.71
CA SER A 6 -9.52 -8.50 13.11
C SER A 6 -8.92 -7.49 14.10
N ASP A 7 -7.92 -6.73 13.68
CA ASP A 7 -7.38 -5.57 14.37
C ASP A 7 -8.18 -4.30 14.00
N GLN A 8 -8.75 -3.63 15.01
CA GLN A 8 -9.66 -2.49 14.84
C GLN A 8 -9.01 -1.30 14.09
N ASN A 9 -7.68 -1.25 14.05
CA ASN A 9 -6.93 -0.15 13.45
C ASN A 9 -6.47 -0.45 12.02
N THR A 10 -6.72 -1.67 11.52
CA THR A 10 -6.21 -2.13 10.24
C THR A 10 -7.35 -2.45 9.28
N PHE A 11 -7.25 -1.93 8.06
CA PHE A 11 -8.23 -2.13 6.99
C PHE A 11 -7.60 -2.83 5.79
N LEU A 12 -8.35 -3.76 5.19
CA LEU A 12 -8.00 -4.41 3.94
C LEU A 12 -8.69 -3.67 2.78
N VAL A 13 -7.89 -3.11 1.88
CA VAL A 13 -8.35 -2.31 0.74
C VAL A 13 -8.15 -3.11 -0.55
N LYS A 14 -9.23 -3.40 -1.29
CA LYS A 14 -9.14 -4.18 -2.53
C LYS A 14 -8.24 -3.48 -3.56
N LYS A 15 -7.25 -4.19 -4.10
CA LYS A 15 -6.40 -3.74 -5.21
C LYS A 15 -7.28 -3.45 -6.44
N LYS A 16 -7.01 -2.37 -7.17
CA LYS A 16 -7.65 -2.14 -8.47
C LYS A 16 -6.93 -2.98 -9.53
N SER A 17 -7.66 -3.40 -10.58
CA SER A 17 -7.10 -4.23 -11.66
C SER A 17 -6.11 -3.49 -12.53
N ASP A 18 -6.25 -2.17 -12.62
CA ASP A 18 -5.52 -1.29 -13.56
C ASP A 18 -4.92 -0.09 -12.84
N ASP A 19 -4.10 -0.35 -11.82
CA ASP A 19 -3.27 0.71 -11.25
C ASP A 19 -2.11 1.00 -12.23
N LEU A 20 -2.45 1.71 -13.32
CA LEU A 20 -1.48 2.49 -14.08
C LEU A 20 -0.82 3.45 -13.09
N PHE A 21 0.39 3.10 -12.70
CA PHE A 21 1.13 3.81 -11.68
C PHE A 21 1.55 5.16 -12.27
N VAL A 22 0.93 6.26 -11.85
CA VAL A 22 1.19 7.59 -12.42
C VAL A 22 2.11 8.41 -11.52
N SER A 23 2.99 9.16 -12.15
CA SER A 23 3.84 10.14 -11.48
C SER A 23 3.00 11.29 -10.92
N PHE A 24 3.22 11.66 -9.66
CA PHE A 24 2.52 12.79 -9.03
C PHE A 24 2.94 14.17 -9.58
N TYR A 25 4.02 14.23 -10.35
CA TYR A 25 4.57 15.47 -10.87
C TYR A 25 3.98 15.84 -12.23
N ASP A 26 3.66 14.84 -13.06
CA ASP A 26 3.25 15.04 -14.45
C ASP A 26 2.10 14.13 -14.91
N ASP A 27 1.49 13.38 -14.00
CA ASP A 27 0.38 12.44 -14.23
C ASP A 27 0.64 11.40 -15.32
N LYS A 28 1.91 11.20 -15.70
CA LYS A 28 2.28 10.21 -16.71
C LYS A 28 2.46 8.82 -16.10
N PRO A 29 2.14 7.75 -16.85
CA PRO A 29 2.46 6.39 -16.44
C PRO A 29 3.96 6.22 -16.20
N LEU A 30 4.30 5.74 -15.01
CA LEU A 30 5.64 5.33 -14.63
C LEU A 30 5.96 4.03 -15.36
N ARG A 31 7.08 4.02 -16.07
CA ARG A 31 7.66 2.80 -16.61
C ARG A 31 8.40 2.09 -15.49
N LEU A 32 7.76 1.06 -14.94
CA LEU A 32 8.35 0.23 -13.90
C LEU A 32 9.00 -0.98 -14.59
N ASP A 33 10.33 -1.05 -14.55
CA ASP A 33 11.06 -2.26 -14.93
C ASP A 33 11.02 -3.32 -13.82
N GLU A 34 11.47 -4.53 -14.12
CA GLU A 34 11.47 -5.64 -13.17
C GLU A 34 12.28 -5.37 -11.91
N GLU A 35 13.38 -4.61 -12.00
CA GLU A 35 14.22 -4.29 -10.85
C GLU A 35 13.51 -3.32 -9.91
N ILE A 36 12.86 -2.29 -10.45
CA ILE A 36 12.05 -1.34 -9.69
C ILE A 36 10.88 -2.06 -9.02
N VAL A 37 10.16 -2.92 -9.77
CA VAL A 37 9.06 -3.72 -9.23
C VAL A 37 9.54 -4.62 -8.09
N ARG A 38 10.71 -5.27 -8.24
CA ARG A 38 11.30 -6.08 -7.19
C ARG A 38 11.60 -5.27 -5.93
N LYS A 39 12.26 -4.11 -6.06
CA LYS A 39 12.56 -3.22 -4.93
C LYS A 39 11.29 -2.72 -4.23
N LEU A 40 10.27 -2.34 -5.00
CA LEU A 40 8.97 -1.93 -4.45
C LEU A 40 8.32 -3.06 -3.66
N ASN A 41 8.35 -4.29 -4.17
CA ASN A 41 7.82 -5.45 -3.46
C ASN A 41 8.61 -5.76 -2.17
N ASP A 42 9.94 -5.61 -2.18
CA ASP A 42 10.75 -5.77 -0.96
C ASP A 42 10.37 -4.75 0.11
N MET A 43 10.13 -3.49 -0.26
CA MET A 43 9.66 -2.45 0.66
C MET A 43 8.24 -2.73 1.17
N VAL A 44 7.33 -3.18 0.31
CA VAL A 44 5.99 -3.61 0.71
C VAL A 44 6.08 -4.74 1.73
N ASN A 45 6.89 -5.77 1.47
CA ASN A 45 7.06 -6.91 2.38
C ASN A 45 7.65 -6.47 3.73
N PHE A 46 8.60 -5.52 3.72
CA PHE A 46 9.13 -4.95 4.95
C PHE A 46 8.05 -4.22 5.76
N LEU A 47 7.28 -3.33 5.12
CA LEU A 47 6.19 -2.61 5.78
C LEU A 47 5.11 -3.57 6.29
N MET A 48 4.81 -4.63 5.53
CA MET A 48 3.87 -5.66 5.94
C MET A 48 4.29 -6.34 7.24
N LYS A 49 5.57 -6.63 7.45
CA LYS A 49 6.05 -7.20 8.73
C LYS A 49 5.82 -6.25 9.91
N SER A 50 5.82 -4.94 9.68
CA SER A 50 5.53 -3.94 10.71
C SER A 50 4.03 -3.77 10.95
N LEU A 51 3.20 -3.87 9.91
CA LEU A 51 1.76 -3.64 9.99
C LEU A 51 0.95 -4.89 10.35
N LEU A 52 1.45 -6.07 10.00
CA LEU A 52 0.85 -7.35 10.36
C LEU A 52 1.19 -7.67 11.81
N SER A 53 0.32 -7.28 12.74
CA SER A 53 0.24 -7.97 14.03
C SER A 53 -0.07 -9.47 13.79
N GLU A 54 0.24 -10.34 14.76
CA GLU A 54 0.13 -11.81 14.63
C GLU A 54 -1.25 -12.31 14.16
N ASN A 55 -2.29 -11.46 14.20
CA ASN A 55 -3.68 -11.82 13.91
C ASN A 55 -4.22 -11.30 12.56
N ILE A 56 -3.43 -10.58 11.76
CA ILE A 56 -3.91 -10.05 10.47
C ILE A 56 -3.62 -11.07 9.36
N ILE A 57 -4.69 -11.57 8.73
CA ILE A 57 -4.60 -12.45 7.57
C ILE A 57 -4.56 -11.58 6.31
N LEU A 58 -3.46 -11.67 5.56
CA LEU A 58 -3.37 -11.03 4.25
C LEU A 58 -4.24 -11.79 3.24
N GLU A 59 -5.32 -11.17 2.78
CA GLU A 59 -6.08 -11.65 1.63
C GLU A 59 -5.38 -11.27 0.32
N GLN A 60 -5.19 -12.25 -0.57
CA GLN A 60 -4.66 -12.00 -1.91
C GLN A 60 -5.59 -11.03 -2.65
N GLY A 61 -5.01 -10.00 -3.27
CA GLY A 61 -5.78 -8.94 -3.92
C GLY A 61 -6.19 -7.77 -3.02
N PHE A 62 -5.66 -7.68 -1.79
CA PHE A 62 -5.86 -6.53 -0.90
C PHE A 62 -4.52 -5.87 -0.51
N HIS A 63 -4.57 -4.57 -0.23
CA HIS A 63 -3.57 -3.80 0.51
C HIS A 63 -4.00 -3.71 1.98
N ILE A 64 -3.03 -3.50 2.85
CA ILE A 64 -3.24 -3.25 4.28
C ILE A 64 -3.05 -1.76 4.50
N CYS A 65 -3.98 -1.11 5.20
CA CYS A 65 -3.87 0.27 5.65
C CYS A 65 -4.07 0.32 7.18
N ASN A 66 -3.17 0.99 7.90
CA ASN A 66 -3.37 1.35 9.29
C ASN A 66 -3.96 2.76 9.35
N VAL A 67 -5.18 2.91 9.86
CA VAL A 67 -5.88 4.22 9.86
C VAL A 67 -5.36 5.19 10.91
N ILE A 68 -4.69 4.68 11.95
CA ILE A 68 -4.11 5.53 13.00
C ILE A 68 -2.83 6.17 12.48
N THR A 69 -1.92 5.37 11.92
CA THR A 69 -0.64 5.86 11.39
C THR A 69 -0.78 6.47 10.00
N GLY A 70 -1.75 6.00 9.20
CA GLY A 70 -1.91 6.36 7.79
C GLY A 70 -1.05 5.55 6.83
N GLU A 71 -0.31 4.56 7.33
CA GLU A 71 0.56 3.69 6.54
C GLU A 71 -0.24 2.72 5.68
N CYS A 72 0.21 2.47 4.44
CA CYS A 72 -0.46 1.53 3.54
C CYS A 72 0.52 0.74 2.68
N THR A 73 0.19 -0.52 2.38
CA THR A 73 1.03 -1.39 1.54
C THR A 73 0.76 -1.23 0.04
N CYS A 74 0.07 -0.17 -0.38
CA CYS A 74 -0.03 0.16 -1.80
C CYS A 74 1.27 0.79 -2.31
N TRP A 75 1.61 0.53 -3.57
CA TRP A 75 2.81 1.08 -4.17
C TRP A 75 2.81 2.61 -4.15
N GLU A 76 1.64 3.26 -4.29
CA GLU A 76 1.54 4.73 -4.27
C GLU A 76 2.06 5.30 -2.96
N TYR A 77 1.71 4.68 -1.84
CA TYR A 77 2.22 5.07 -0.54
C TYR A 77 3.72 4.80 -0.44
N ILE A 78 4.19 3.61 -0.81
CA ILE A 78 5.61 3.26 -0.75
C ILE A 78 6.47 4.25 -1.57
N TRP A 79 6.04 4.55 -2.78
CA TRP A 79 6.72 5.46 -3.70
C TRP A 79 6.72 6.91 -3.20
N ASN A 80 5.60 7.38 -2.61
CA ASN A 80 5.44 8.77 -2.20
C ASN A 80 5.54 8.99 -0.69
N SER A 81 5.92 7.99 0.10
CA SER A 81 5.92 8.06 1.57
C SER A 81 6.82 9.17 2.10
N SER A 82 7.88 9.54 1.38
CA SER A 82 8.73 10.69 1.71
C SER A 82 8.02 12.04 1.53
N LEU A 83 6.92 12.09 0.77
CA LEU A 83 6.16 13.29 0.42
C LEU A 83 4.79 13.36 1.10
N ARG A 84 4.30 12.25 1.68
CA ARG A 84 2.98 12.16 2.30
C ARG A 84 3.02 11.33 3.57
N ASP A 85 2.64 11.95 4.68
CA ASP A 85 2.54 11.28 5.98
C ASP A 85 1.42 10.22 6.04
N LYS A 86 0.41 10.32 5.17
CA LYS A 86 -0.75 9.39 5.13
C LYS A 86 -1.11 8.98 3.71
N CYS A 87 -1.45 7.71 3.55
CA CYS A 87 -2.02 7.18 2.31
C CYS A 87 -3.44 7.71 2.08
N ARG A 88 -3.80 7.94 0.81
CA ARG A 88 -5.17 8.32 0.40
C ARG A 88 -6.22 7.28 0.77
N HIS A 89 -5.84 6.01 0.88
CA HIS A 89 -6.74 4.94 1.31
C HIS A 89 -7.14 5.04 2.80
N CYS A 90 -6.39 5.82 3.58
CA CYS A 90 -6.62 6.01 5.01
C CYS A 90 -7.28 7.39 5.31
N GLN A 91 -7.78 8.09 4.28
CA GLN A 91 -8.50 9.37 4.36
C GLN A 91 -9.99 9.22 4.06
#